data_AF-A0A2T5LHX3-F1
#
_entry.id   AF-A0A2T5LHX3-F1
#
_cell.length_a   1.000
_cell.length_b   1.000
_cell.length_c   1.000
_cell.angle_alpha   90.00
_cell.angle_beta   90.00
_cell.angle_gamma   90.00
#
_symmetry.space_group_name_H-M   'P 1'
#
loop_
_entity.id
_entity.type
_entity.pdbx_description
1 polymer ?
#
loop_
_entity_poly.entity_id
_entity_poly.type
_entity_poly.pdbx_seq_one_letter_code
_entity_poly.pdbx_strand_id
1 'polypeptide(L)'
;MSFVHDSSLVRTPTPTCTYVTDKLGVKVLTPSPGASTMAGSEWSATKSSEIADAMYLFLEETNPPPDKETMPRVSVQLCDLIGDTLSTVQREAVDVARARLDGREHGEYSRFLKMFADDIDADMRRGYVDKAESARNRLVWCALTKNSTLSVESADFVVMQAEWVGLDLARISMVFYQCVPGFAVWLSEHGVSV
;
A
#
# COMPACT_ATOMS: atom_id res chain seq x y z
N MET A 1 -13.79 -18.34 -52.68
CA MET A 1 -14.35 -18.38 -51.32
C MET A 1 -13.45 -17.53 -50.45
N SER A 2 -13.89 -16.33 -50.11
CA SER A 2 -13.14 -15.35 -49.33
C SER A 2 -13.48 -15.54 -47.85
N PHE A 3 -12.48 -15.73 -47.01
CA PHE A 3 -12.63 -15.62 -45.55
C PHE A 3 -12.06 -14.29 -45.10
N VAL A 4 -12.95 -13.46 -44.55
CA VAL A 4 -12.68 -12.16 -43.97
C VAL A 4 -12.09 -12.38 -42.57
N HIS A 5 -10.91 -11.83 -42.31
CA HIS A 5 -10.39 -11.66 -40.95
C HIS A 5 -11.09 -10.46 -40.32
N ASP A 6 -11.94 -10.71 -39.32
CA ASP A 6 -12.48 -9.68 -38.44
C ASP A 6 -11.55 -9.54 -37.23
N SER A 7 -10.84 -8.42 -37.18
CA SER A 7 -9.97 -8.01 -36.08
C SER A 7 -10.73 -7.03 -35.20
N SER A 8 -11.56 -7.52 -34.28
CA SER A 8 -12.15 -6.69 -33.23
C SER A 8 -11.17 -6.57 -32.05
N LEU A 9 -10.45 -5.46 -32.02
CA LEU A 9 -9.68 -4.99 -30.87
C LEU A 9 -10.65 -4.70 -29.71
N VAL A 10 -10.73 -5.61 -28.74
CA VAL A 10 -11.36 -5.33 -27.45
C VAL A 10 -10.46 -4.35 -26.69
N ARG A 11 -10.85 -3.07 -26.68
CA ARG A 11 -10.22 -2.05 -25.82
C ARG A 11 -10.51 -2.39 -24.37
N THR A 12 -9.49 -2.83 -23.63
CA THR A 12 -9.56 -2.89 -22.16
C THR A 12 -9.67 -1.47 -21.61
N PRO A 13 -10.59 -1.18 -20.68
CA PRO A 13 -10.69 0.14 -20.07
C PRO A 13 -9.42 0.46 -19.28
N THR A 14 -8.83 1.63 -19.54
CA THR A 14 -7.74 2.18 -18.74
C THR A 14 -8.25 2.47 -17.33
N PRO A 15 -7.62 1.97 -16.25
CA PRO A 15 -8.01 2.31 -14.90
C PRO A 15 -7.86 3.83 -14.71
N THR A 16 -8.97 4.49 -14.41
CA THR A 16 -9.00 5.94 -14.20
C THR A 16 -8.93 6.19 -12.69
N CYS A 17 -7.86 6.83 -12.25
CA CYS A 17 -7.68 7.23 -10.86
C CYS A 17 -8.25 8.65 -10.69
N THR A 18 -9.12 8.85 -9.71
CA THR A 18 -9.73 10.16 -9.42
C THR A 18 -8.98 10.83 -8.31
N TYR A 19 -8.60 12.09 -8.49
CA TYR A 19 -7.92 12.88 -7.48
C TYR A 19 -8.92 13.48 -6.49
N VAL A 20 -8.71 13.28 -5.19
CA VAL A 20 -9.38 14.06 -4.13
C VAL A 20 -8.35 15.00 -3.52
N THR A 21 -8.66 16.30 -3.52
CA THR A 21 -7.79 17.33 -2.92
C THR A 21 -8.07 17.42 -1.43
N ASP A 22 -7.06 17.22 -0.57
CA ASP A 22 -7.19 17.47 0.85
C ASP A 22 -7.05 18.97 1.19
N LYS A 23 -7.26 19.33 2.47
CA LYS A 23 -7.18 20.73 2.94
C LYS A 23 -5.76 21.33 2.88
N LEU A 24 -4.74 20.53 2.57
CA LEU A 24 -3.35 20.95 2.36
C LEU A 24 -3.01 21.11 0.87
N GLY A 25 -3.99 20.91 -0.03
CA GLY A 25 -3.79 20.99 -1.48
C GLY A 25 -3.10 19.76 -2.06
N VAL A 26 -3.01 18.67 -1.31
CA VAL A 26 -2.37 17.42 -1.74
C VAL A 26 -3.40 16.56 -2.46
N LYS A 27 -3.02 16.09 -3.65
CA LYS A 27 -3.83 15.21 -4.50
C LYS A 27 -3.72 13.76 -4.00
N VAL A 28 -4.83 13.19 -3.52
CA VAL A 28 -4.91 11.79 -3.06
C VAL A 28 -5.49 10.91 -4.18
N LEU A 29 -4.88 9.75 -4.42
CA LEU A 29 -5.26 8.78 -5.45
C LEU A 29 -6.10 7.63 -4.85
N THR A 30 -7.19 7.24 -5.51
CA THR A 30 -7.99 6.05 -5.16
C THR A 30 -7.97 5.00 -6.30
N PRO A 31 -7.55 3.74 -6.05
CA PRO A 31 -7.49 2.70 -7.08
C PRO A 31 -8.85 2.03 -7.36
N SER A 32 -9.01 1.48 -8.57
CA SER A 32 -10.17 0.69 -9.02
C SER A 32 -9.80 -0.80 -9.15
N PRO A 33 -10.76 -1.73 -8.96
CA PRO A 33 -10.47 -3.13 -8.67
C PRO A 33 -10.34 -4.01 -9.92
N GLY A 34 -9.38 -4.95 -9.90
CA GLY A 34 -9.43 -6.17 -10.72
C GLY A 34 -8.08 -6.69 -11.23
N ALA A 35 -7.56 -7.76 -10.59
CA ALA A 35 -7.08 -9.02 -11.20
C ALA A 35 -6.06 -9.78 -10.31
N SER A 36 -6.45 -10.95 -9.78
CA SER A 36 -5.62 -12.02 -9.19
C SER A 36 -4.98 -12.90 -10.31
N THR A 37 -4.00 -13.81 -10.18
CA THR A 37 -3.56 -14.75 -9.10
C THR A 37 -2.22 -15.42 -9.55
N MET A 38 -1.36 -15.95 -8.64
CA MET A 38 -0.86 -17.36 -8.58
C MET A 38 0.45 -17.59 -7.73
N ALA A 39 0.23 -18.18 -6.54
CA ALA A 39 0.93 -19.25 -5.77
C ALA A 39 2.47 -19.44 -5.65
N GLY A 40 2.94 -19.64 -4.39
CA GLY A 40 4.04 -20.55 -4.06
C GLY A 40 4.76 -20.39 -2.69
N SER A 41 4.21 -20.91 -1.58
CA SER A 41 4.90 -21.67 -0.50
C SER A 41 4.02 -21.76 0.76
N GLU A 42 4.18 -22.85 1.52
CA GLU A 42 3.21 -23.49 2.41
C GLU A 42 3.04 -22.83 3.80
N TRP A 43 2.98 -21.49 3.80
CA TRP A 43 2.07 -20.75 4.68
C TRP A 43 0.85 -20.53 3.80
N SER A 44 -0.19 -21.38 3.91
CA SER A 44 -1.12 -21.56 2.79
C SER A 44 -1.63 -20.20 2.33
N ALA A 45 -1.45 -19.89 1.04
CA ALA A 45 -1.95 -18.65 0.45
C ALA A 45 -3.44 -18.42 0.80
N THR A 46 -4.16 -19.51 1.11
CA THR A 46 -5.49 -19.56 1.72
C THR A 46 -5.61 -18.82 3.06
N LYS A 47 -4.71 -19.02 4.02
CA LYS A 47 -4.76 -18.32 5.31
C LYS A 47 -4.39 -16.85 5.19
N SER A 48 -3.44 -16.52 4.32
CA SER A 48 -3.08 -15.11 4.08
C SER A 48 -4.17 -14.36 3.34
N SER A 49 -4.85 -15.00 2.38
CA SER A 49 -6.05 -14.45 1.75
C SER A 49 -7.17 -14.32 2.76
N GLU A 50 -7.38 -15.30 3.65
CA GLU A 50 -8.37 -15.19 4.73
C GLU A 50 -8.07 -14.03 5.69
N ILE A 51 -6.81 -13.81 6.08
CA ILE A 51 -6.44 -12.68 6.94
C ILE A 51 -6.55 -11.35 6.18
N ALA A 52 -6.23 -11.33 4.88
CA ALA A 52 -6.40 -10.13 4.06
C ALA A 52 -7.89 -9.80 3.88
N ASP A 53 -8.71 -10.77 3.52
CA ASP A 53 -10.17 -10.65 3.41
C ASP A 53 -10.77 -10.25 4.76
N ALA A 54 -10.30 -10.85 5.85
CA ALA A 54 -10.66 -10.46 7.21
C ALA A 54 -10.23 -9.02 7.54
N MET A 55 -9.08 -8.56 7.07
CA MET A 55 -8.64 -7.16 7.22
C MET A 55 -9.56 -6.22 6.45
N TYR A 56 -9.95 -6.56 5.22
CA TYR A 56 -10.93 -5.80 4.46
C TYR A 56 -12.27 -5.73 5.21
N LEU A 57 -12.80 -6.86 5.66
CA LEU A 57 -14.04 -6.93 6.44
C LEU A 57 -13.94 -6.14 7.75
N PHE A 58 -12.82 -6.25 8.48
CA PHE A 58 -12.58 -5.50 9.70
C PHE A 58 -12.63 -3.98 9.44
N LEU A 59 -11.98 -3.50 8.38
CA LEU A 59 -11.96 -2.08 8.04
C LEU A 59 -13.34 -1.59 7.58
N GLU A 60 -14.11 -2.43 6.88
CA GLU A 60 -15.49 -2.12 6.48
C GLU A 60 -16.45 -2.07 7.67
N GLU A 61 -16.40 -3.07 8.55
CA GLU A 61 -17.34 -3.23 9.67
C GLU A 61 -17.06 -2.28 10.82
N THR A 62 -15.79 -2.15 11.22
CA THR A 62 -15.44 -1.40 12.43
C THR A 62 -15.33 0.10 12.17
N ASN A 63 -15.16 0.49 10.90
CA ASN A 63 -14.87 1.87 10.47
C ASN A 63 -14.02 2.59 11.53
N PRO A 64 -12.81 2.05 11.80
CA PRO A 64 -12.09 2.36 13.02
C PRO A 64 -11.87 3.88 13.09
N PRO A 65 -11.91 4.47 14.30
CA PRO A 65 -11.72 5.91 14.44
C PRO A 65 -10.41 6.31 13.75
N PRO A 66 -10.39 7.45 13.05
CA PRO A 66 -9.30 7.82 12.15
C PRO A 66 -7.99 7.99 12.91
N ASP A 67 -7.22 6.90 13.05
CA ASP A 67 -5.83 6.95 13.49
C ASP A 67 -4.97 7.30 12.27
N LYS A 68 -4.37 8.48 12.36
CA LYS A 68 -3.54 9.09 11.34
C LYS A 68 -2.14 8.49 11.28
N GLU A 69 -1.82 7.59 12.21
CA GLU A 69 -0.50 6.96 12.32
C GLU A 69 -0.50 5.49 11.89
N THR A 70 -1.64 4.80 11.86
CA THR A 70 -1.71 3.38 11.48
C THR A 70 -1.14 3.12 10.10
N MET A 71 -1.56 3.88 9.08
CA MET A 71 -1.08 3.69 7.71
C MET A 71 0.44 3.99 7.59
N PRO A 72 0.97 5.09 8.15
CA PRO A 72 2.41 5.29 8.24
C PRO A 72 3.15 4.16 8.97
N ARG A 73 2.62 3.64 10.09
CA ARG A 73 3.23 2.53 10.85
C ARG A 73 3.29 1.24 10.03
N VAL A 74 2.18 0.87 9.38
CA VAL A 74 2.11 -0.26 8.44
C VAL A 74 3.16 -0.09 7.35
N SER A 75 3.24 1.10 6.75
CA SER A 75 4.16 1.36 5.63
C SER A 75 5.63 1.29 6.05
N VAL A 76 5.99 1.78 7.26
CA VAL A 76 7.35 1.63 7.82
C VAL A 76 7.69 0.15 8.01
N GLN A 77 6.80 -0.64 8.59
CA GLN A 77 7.02 -2.07 8.82
C GLN A 77 7.17 -2.84 7.51
N LEU A 78 6.38 -2.51 6.47
CA LEU A 78 6.55 -3.09 5.14
C LEU A 78 7.89 -2.68 4.51
N CYS A 79 8.31 -1.42 4.67
CA CYS A 79 9.64 -0.97 4.24
C CYS A 79 10.76 -1.74 4.94
N ASP A 80 10.59 -2.09 6.22
CA ASP A 80 11.57 -2.87 6.99
C ASP A 80 11.71 -4.30 6.44
N LEU A 81 10.61 -4.91 5.99
CA LEU A 81 10.64 -6.23 5.34
C LEU A 81 11.37 -6.24 3.99
N ILE A 82 11.44 -5.10 3.31
CA ILE A 82 12.13 -4.96 2.01
C ILE A 82 13.44 -4.18 2.11
N GLY A 83 13.97 -3.97 3.31
CA GLY A 83 15.08 -3.05 3.60
C GLY A 83 16.32 -3.26 2.73
N ASP A 84 16.63 -4.50 2.36
CA ASP A 84 17.78 -4.86 1.51
C ASP A 84 17.62 -4.38 0.05
N THR A 85 16.39 -4.11 -0.38
CA THR A 85 16.07 -3.63 -1.73
C THR A 85 15.93 -2.11 -1.78
N LEU A 86 15.92 -1.44 -0.63
CA LEU A 86 15.80 0.00 -0.55
C LEU A 86 17.13 0.70 -0.86
N SER A 87 17.07 1.73 -1.69
CA SER A 87 18.20 2.64 -1.88
C SER A 87 18.59 3.33 -0.57
N THR A 88 19.81 3.86 -0.50
CA THR A 88 20.26 4.62 0.68
C THR A 88 19.31 5.77 1.02
N VAL A 89 18.83 6.49 -0.02
CA VAL A 89 17.88 7.60 0.14
C VAL A 89 16.53 7.14 0.67
N GLN A 90 16.02 6.00 0.19
CA GLN A 90 14.77 5.41 0.69
C GLN A 90 14.91 4.98 2.16
N ARG A 91 16.03 4.36 2.55
CA ARG A 91 16.28 3.97 3.95
C ARG A 91 16.35 5.18 4.88
N GLU A 92 17.08 6.22 4.50
CA GLU A 92 17.12 7.48 5.26
C GLU A 92 15.73 8.08 5.44
N ALA A 93 14.90 8.06 4.40
CA ALA A 93 13.53 8.55 4.46
C ALA A 93 12.63 7.70 5.39
N VAL A 94 12.79 6.38 5.39
CA VAL A 94 12.10 5.48 6.33
C VAL A 94 12.54 5.74 7.78
N ASP A 95 13.83 5.98 8.01
CA ASP A 95 14.34 6.34 9.33
C ASP A 95 13.75 7.67 9.83
N VAL A 96 13.59 8.64 8.93
CA VAL A 96 12.89 9.91 9.21
C VAL A 96 11.41 9.69 9.52
N ALA A 97 10.72 8.82 8.80
CA ALA A 97 9.34 8.44 9.08
C ALA A 97 9.21 7.79 10.47
N ARG A 98 10.11 6.86 10.81
CA ARG A 98 10.15 6.19 12.12
C ARG A 98 10.41 7.18 13.25
N ALA A 99 11.40 8.06 13.11
CA ALA A 99 11.68 9.09 14.10
C ALA A 99 10.45 9.96 14.38
N ARG A 100 9.68 10.35 13.34
CA ARG A 100 8.42 11.07 13.50
C ARG A 100 7.38 10.28 14.30
N LEU A 101 7.21 8.99 13.99
CA LEU A 101 6.26 8.11 14.68
C LEU A 101 6.60 7.88 16.15
N ASP A 102 7.87 8.05 16.51
CA ASP A 102 8.36 8.04 17.90
C ASP A 102 8.23 9.41 18.60
N GLY A 103 7.60 10.40 17.96
CA GLY A 103 7.45 11.76 18.49
C GLY A 103 8.72 12.62 18.40
N ARG A 104 9.72 12.21 17.61
CA ARG A 104 10.95 13.00 17.38
C ARG A 104 10.77 13.88 16.14
N GLU A 105 11.03 15.18 16.28
CA GLU A 105 11.10 16.07 15.12
C GLU A 105 12.36 15.78 14.30
N HIS A 106 12.20 15.68 12.99
CA HIS A 106 13.31 15.48 12.06
C HIS A 106 13.24 16.54 10.95
N GLY A 107 14.25 17.41 10.89
CA GLY A 107 14.26 18.57 9.97
C GLY A 107 14.10 18.20 8.49
N GLU A 108 14.59 17.02 8.10
CA GLU A 108 14.50 16.53 6.72
C GLU A 108 13.12 15.99 6.32
N TYR A 109 12.16 15.90 7.24
CA TYR A 109 10.85 15.29 6.98
C TYR A 109 10.14 15.90 5.76
N SER A 110 10.00 17.22 5.73
CA SER A 110 9.31 17.93 4.65
C SER A 110 10.05 17.81 3.32
N ARG A 111 11.37 17.68 3.36
CA ARG A 111 12.20 17.47 2.17
C ARG A 111 11.92 16.10 1.56
N PHE A 112 11.99 15.04 2.37
CA PHE A 112 11.73 13.68 1.89
C PHE A 112 10.28 13.52 1.40
N LEU A 113 9.30 14.04 2.14
CA LEU A 113 7.89 13.98 1.73
C LEU A 113 7.67 14.62 0.36
N LYS A 114 8.25 15.81 0.14
CA LYS A 114 8.16 16.49 -1.16
C LYS A 114 8.87 15.71 -2.27
N MET A 115 10.09 15.24 -2.01
CA MET A 115 10.88 14.51 -3.00
C MET A 115 10.15 13.26 -3.52
N PHE A 116 9.63 12.42 -2.62
CA PHE A 116 8.90 11.23 -3.04
C PHE A 116 7.55 11.55 -3.69
N ALA A 117 6.89 12.66 -3.31
CA ALA A 117 5.69 13.12 -4.01
C ALA A 117 6.01 13.52 -5.47
N ASP A 118 7.09 14.28 -5.67
CA ASP A 118 7.55 14.71 -7.00
C ASP A 118 7.96 13.50 -7.87
N ASP A 119 8.61 12.49 -7.29
CA ASP A 119 8.99 11.26 -7.98
C ASP A 119 7.77 10.42 -8.39
N ILE A 120 6.77 10.28 -7.50
CA ILE A 120 5.50 9.60 -7.83
C ILE A 120 4.80 10.31 -8.99
N ASP A 121 4.72 11.64 -8.96
CA ASP A 121 4.12 12.43 -10.05
C ASP A 121 4.90 12.29 -11.38
N ALA A 122 6.22 12.13 -11.32
CA ALA A 122 7.04 11.86 -12.50
C ALA A 122 6.80 10.44 -13.05
N ASP A 123 6.72 9.43 -12.18
CA ASP A 123 6.48 8.03 -12.55
C ASP A 123 5.12 7.83 -13.21
N MET A 124 4.09 8.51 -12.70
CA MET A 124 2.74 8.51 -13.29
C MET A 124 2.74 9.06 -14.72
N ARG A 125 3.46 10.17 -14.95
CA ARG A 125 3.58 10.76 -16.29
C ARG A 125 4.35 9.89 -17.27
N ARG A 126 5.25 9.04 -16.77
CA ARG A 126 6.08 8.13 -17.56
C ARG A 126 5.44 6.75 -17.76
N GLY A 127 4.34 6.45 -17.06
CA GLY A 127 3.62 5.18 -17.21
C GLY A 127 4.25 3.98 -16.48
N TYR A 128 4.92 4.21 -15.34
CA TYR A 128 5.48 3.14 -14.48
C TYR A 128 6.52 2.25 -15.16
N VAL A 129 7.58 2.87 -15.68
CA VAL A 129 8.66 2.19 -16.41
C VAL A 129 9.34 1.12 -15.54
N ASP A 130 9.56 1.39 -14.26
CA ASP A 130 10.03 0.42 -13.27
C ASP A 130 8.98 0.30 -12.15
N LYS A 131 8.14 -0.74 -12.25
CA LYS A 131 7.05 -0.98 -11.28
C LYS A 131 7.56 -1.19 -9.86
N ALA A 132 8.70 -1.86 -9.69
CA ALA A 132 9.23 -2.18 -8.37
C ALA A 132 9.80 -0.93 -7.70
N GLU A 133 10.51 -0.09 -8.46
CA GLU A 133 11.02 1.19 -7.94
C GLU A 133 9.89 2.16 -7.61
N SER A 134 8.89 2.30 -8.49
CA SER A 134 7.71 3.11 -8.22
C SER A 134 6.96 2.62 -6.97
N ALA A 135 6.87 1.30 -6.77
CA ALA A 135 6.23 0.73 -5.59
C ALA A 135 7.01 1.01 -4.30
N ARG A 136 8.35 0.89 -4.32
CA ARG A 136 9.21 1.30 -3.19
C ARG A 136 9.02 2.77 -2.84
N ASN A 137 9.06 3.66 -3.84
CA ASN A 137 8.88 5.10 -3.64
C ASN A 137 7.52 5.43 -2.99
N ARG A 138 6.47 4.71 -3.37
CA ARG A 138 5.14 4.88 -2.78
C ARG A 138 5.04 4.36 -1.37
N LEU A 139 5.63 3.21 -1.05
CA LEU A 139 5.67 2.72 0.33
C LEU A 139 6.41 3.70 1.24
N VAL A 140 7.54 4.24 0.78
CA VAL A 140 8.28 5.27 1.52
C VAL A 140 7.47 6.55 1.66
N TRP A 141 6.78 6.98 0.60
CA TRP A 141 5.87 8.12 0.68
C TRP A 141 4.74 7.88 1.68
N CYS A 142 4.11 6.71 1.68
CA CYS A 142 3.08 6.34 2.64
C CYS A 142 3.59 6.40 4.09
N ALA A 143 4.79 5.88 4.35
CA ALA A 143 5.47 5.99 5.64
C ALA A 143 5.68 7.46 6.07
N LEU A 144 5.90 8.35 5.12
CA LEU A 144 6.06 9.79 5.32
C LEU A 144 4.74 10.59 5.30
N THR A 145 3.57 10.03 5.01
CA THR A 145 2.35 10.84 4.97
C THR A 145 1.86 11.22 6.38
N LYS A 146 1.58 12.51 6.60
CA LYS A 146 0.87 12.97 7.80
C LYS A 146 -0.62 12.96 7.49
N ASN A 147 -1.44 12.45 8.41
CA ASN A 147 -2.90 12.48 8.33
C ASN A 147 -3.56 11.49 7.37
N SER A 148 -2.85 10.46 6.93
CA SER A 148 -3.48 9.34 6.21
C SER A 148 -4.09 8.39 7.23
N THR A 149 -5.41 8.33 7.25
CA THR A 149 -6.15 7.35 8.03
C THR A 149 -6.11 6.01 7.31
N LEU A 150 -6.06 4.91 8.05
CA LEU A 150 -6.22 3.61 7.44
C LEU A 150 -7.71 3.40 7.06
N SER A 151 -8.01 3.56 5.77
CA SER A 151 -9.24 3.12 5.12
C SER A 151 -9.00 1.85 4.31
N VAL A 152 -10.08 1.21 3.86
CA VAL A 152 -10.06 0.08 2.92
C VAL A 152 -9.23 0.41 1.67
N GLU A 153 -9.42 1.57 1.07
CA GLU A 153 -8.71 1.98 -0.15
C GLU A 153 -7.21 2.23 0.12
N SER A 154 -6.88 2.78 1.28
CA SER A 154 -5.47 3.00 1.65
C SER A 154 -4.76 1.69 2.00
N ALA A 155 -5.47 0.72 2.60
CA ALA A 155 -4.97 -0.61 2.86
C ALA A 155 -4.70 -1.32 1.54
N ASP A 156 -5.67 -1.33 0.63
CA ASP A 156 -5.55 -1.90 -0.71
C ASP A 156 -4.36 -1.32 -1.48
N PHE A 157 -4.22 0.01 -1.46
CA PHE A 157 -3.11 0.69 -2.10
C PHE A 157 -1.75 0.21 -1.58
N VAL A 158 -1.59 0.13 -0.26
CA VAL A 158 -0.35 -0.28 0.42
C VAL A 158 -0.06 -1.77 0.18
N VAL A 159 -1.07 -2.63 0.24
CA VAL A 159 -0.98 -4.06 -0.10
C VAL A 159 -0.48 -4.22 -1.54
N MET A 160 -1.10 -3.54 -2.51
CA MET A 160 -0.70 -3.59 -3.91
C MET A 160 0.76 -3.15 -4.11
N GLN A 161 1.22 -2.09 -3.42
CA GLN A 161 2.63 -1.69 -3.51
C GLN A 161 3.57 -2.74 -2.92
N ALA A 162 3.21 -3.32 -1.77
CA ALA A 162 3.97 -4.37 -1.11
C ALA A 162 4.10 -5.63 -1.99
N GLU A 163 3.04 -6.01 -2.69
CA GLU A 163 3.10 -7.11 -3.66
C GLU A 163 4.02 -6.79 -4.85
N TRP A 164 4.00 -5.56 -5.37
CA TRP A 164 4.85 -5.14 -6.49
C TRP A 164 6.34 -5.10 -6.17
N VAL A 165 6.70 -5.00 -4.89
CA VAL A 165 8.09 -5.15 -4.40
C VAL A 165 8.43 -6.58 -3.98
N GLY A 166 7.51 -7.53 -4.19
CA GLY A 166 7.74 -8.95 -3.99
C GLY A 166 7.44 -9.47 -2.58
N LEU A 167 6.73 -8.71 -1.75
CA LEU A 167 6.21 -9.25 -0.49
C LEU A 167 5.02 -10.16 -0.77
N ASP A 168 5.04 -11.34 -0.16
CA ASP A 168 3.89 -12.22 -0.15
C ASP A 168 2.79 -11.71 0.81
N LEU A 169 1.56 -12.14 0.57
CA LEU A 169 0.41 -11.74 1.36
C LEU A 169 0.52 -12.15 2.84
N ALA A 170 1.25 -13.22 3.16
CA ALA A 170 1.43 -13.65 4.56
C ALA A 170 2.18 -12.60 5.37
N ARG A 171 3.28 -12.09 4.81
CA ARG A 171 4.09 -11.04 5.41
C ARG A 171 3.32 -9.74 5.53
N ILE A 172 2.56 -9.38 4.50
CA ILE A 172 1.72 -8.18 4.51
C ILE A 172 0.66 -8.30 5.61
N SER A 173 -0.12 -9.38 5.63
CA SER A 173 -1.15 -9.65 6.62
C SER A 173 -0.60 -9.64 8.06
N MET A 174 0.62 -10.15 8.28
CA MET A 174 1.27 -10.09 9.59
C MET A 174 1.56 -8.66 10.04
N VAL A 175 2.01 -7.78 9.14
CA VAL A 175 2.22 -6.35 9.48
C VAL A 175 0.90 -5.70 9.90
N PHE A 176 -0.17 -5.97 9.15
CA PHE A 176 -1.51 -5.48 9.45
C PHE A 176 -2.03 -6.03 10.80
N TYR A 177 -1.84 -7.31 11.07
CA TYR A 177 -2.11 -7.94 12.38
C TYR A 177 -1.42 -7.21 13.55
N GLN A 178 -0.17 -6.81 13.36
CA GLN A 178 0.62 -6.16 14.40
C GLN A 178 0.32 -4.67 14.56
N CYS A 179 -0.01 -3.97 13.46
CA CYS A 179 -0.10 -2.52 13.43
C CYS A 179 -1.51 -1.98 13.58
N VAL A 180 -2.54 -2.75 13.23
CA VAL A 180 -3.93 -2.27 13.20
C VAL A 180 -4.61 -2.53 14.56
N PRO A 181 -4.92 -1.48 15.34
CA PRO A 181 -5.54 -1.66 16.64
C PRO A 181 -6.89 -2.37 16.55
N GLY A 182 -7.14 -3.34 17.43
CA GLY A 182 -8.40 -4.08 17.48
C GLY A 182 -8.53 -5.21 16.46
N PHE A 183 -7.68 -5.28 15.44
CA PHE A 183 -7.80 -6.32 14.42
C PHE A 183 -7.56 -7.73 14.95
N ALA A 184 -6.54 -7.93 15.79
CA ALA A 184 -6.29 -9.23 16.44
C ALA A 184 -7.47 -9.71 17.31
N VAL A 185 -8.17 -8.78 17.96
CA VAL A 185 -9.36 -9.08 18.78
C VAL A 185 -10.52 -9.46 17.87
N TRP A 186 -10.77 -8.67 16.82
CA TRP A 186 -11.82 -8.94 15.84
C TRP A 186 -11.65 -10.31 15.17
N LEU A 187 -10.42 -10.71 14.81
CA LEU A 187 -10.15 -12.03 14.25
C LEU A 187 -10.57 -13.16 15.21
N SER A 188 -10.28 -13.00 16.51
CA SER A 188 -10.70 -13.96 17.53
C SER A 188 -12.22 -14.03 17.69
N GLU A 189 -12.92 -12.91 17.58
CA GLU A 189 -14.39 -12.84 17.68
C GLU A 189 -15.07 -13.49 16.48
N HIS A 190 -14.44 -13.44 15.31
CA HIS A 190 -14.95 -14.02 14.06
C HIS A 190 -14.44 -15.44 13.79
N GLY A 191 -13.76 -16.05 14.77
CA GLY A 191 -13.26 -17.42 14.67
C GLY A 191 -12.16 -17.62 13.62
N VAL A 192 -11.48 -16.54 13.21
CA VAL A 192 -10.35 -16.59 12.28
C VAL A 192 -9.09 -16.94 13.07
N SER A 193 -8.58 -18.16 12.91
CA SER A 193 -7.36 -18.60 13.58
C SER A 193 -6.12 -18.07 12.85
N VAL A 194 -5.28 -17.31 13.58
CA VAL A 194 -3.97 -16.81 13.10
C VAL A 194 -2.89 -17.85 13.33
#